data_AF-A0A0M9EKV2-F1
#
_entry.id   AF-A0A0M9EKV2-F1
#
_cell.length_a   1.000
_cell.length_b   1.000
_cell.length_c   1.000
_cell.angle_alpha   90.00
_cell.angle_beta   90.00
_cell.angle_gamma   90.00
#
_symmetry.space_group_name_H-M   'P 1'
#
loop_
_entity.id
_entity.type
_entity.pdbx_description
1 polymer ?
#
loop_
_entity_poly.entity_id
_entity_poly.type
_entity_poly.pdbx_seq_one_letter_code
_entity_poly.pdbx_strand_id
1 'polypeptide(L)'
;MKYQFTIGAAMLVGACQTTSFMPDQNYAKVERQSVTVQAARIFIYDKPEQQKMMVHPLDRNINAPLLFINSDEVVTRTAAKRYFSEAGRECELNEVARLIEPAVYEFTYDCE
;
A
#
# COMPACT_ATOMS: atom_id res chain seq x y z
N MET A 1 19.42 12.96 47.03
CA MET A 1 19.24 13.93 45.93
C MET A 1 19.33 13.10 44.64
N LYS A 2 18.23 12.60 44.03
CA LYS A 2 17.35 13.23 42.99
C LYS A 2 18.19 14.10 42.05
N TYR A 3 18.31 13.83 40.74
CA TYR A 3 17.31 14.01 39.65
C TYR A 3 17.65 13.11 38.44
N GLN A 4 16.72 12.30 37.93
CA GLN A 4 15.74 12.51 36.84
C GLN A 4 16.22 12.05 35.45
N PHE A 5 15.51 11.05 34.94
CA PHE A 5 15.48 10.58 33.55
C PHE A 5 14.87 11.67 32.65
N THR A 6 15.51 11.96 31.52
CA THR A 6 14.90 12.74 30.44
C THR A 6 14.77 11.86 29.20
N ILE A 7 13.55 11.37 29.00
CA ILE A 7 13.09 10.65 27.81
C ILE A 7 13.05 11.65 26.66
N GLY A 8 13.90 11.45 25.65
CA GLY A 8 13.91 12.24 24.42
C GLY A 8 12.68 11.90 23.58
N ALA A 9 11.80 12.90 23.44
CA ALA A 9 10.48 12.81 22.85
C ALA A 9 10.50 12.33 21.39
N ALA A 10 9.52 11.47 21.10
CA ALA A 10 9.17 10.96 19.78
C ALA A 10 8.87 12.11 18.81
N MET A 11 9.63 12.17 17.72
CA MET A 11 9.26 12.94 16.53
C MET A 11 8.20 12.13 15.76
N LEU A 12 6.95 12.20 16.19
CA LEU A 12 5.82 11.82 15.36
C LEU A 12 5.60 12.94 14.35
N VAL A 13 6.21 12.78 13.18
CA VAL A 13 5.99 13.66 12.05
C VAL A 13 4.53 13.48 11.62
N GLY A 14 3.70 14.47 11.94
CA GLY A 14 2.31 14.52 11.52
C GLY A 14 2.22 14.62 10.00
N ALA A 15 1.79 13.54 9.36
CA ALA A 15 1.36 13.57 7.97
C ALA A 15 -0.14 13.89 7.94
N CYS A 16 -0.48 15.09 7.45
CA CYS A 16 -1.83 15.44 7.02
C CYS A 16 -2.33 14.41 6.01
N GLN A 17 -3.31 13.57 6.39
CA GLN A 17 -3.94 12.65 5.46
C GLN A 17 -5.11 13.35 4.77
N THR A 18 -4.91 13.67 3.49
CA THR A 18 -5.99 13.92 2.57
C THR A 18 -6.87 12.68 2.48
N THR A 19 -8.15 12.82 2.83
CA THR A 19 -9.18 11.79 2.72
C THR A 19 -9.38 11.47 1.24
N SER A 20 -8.60 10.54 0.71
CA SER A 20 -8.92 9.91 -0.56
C SER A 20 -10.04 8.91 -0.34
N PHE A 21 -11.01 8.95 -1.26
CA PHE A 21 -12.13 8.03 -1.31
C PHE A 21 -11.60 6.59 -1.25
N MET A 22 -11.87 5.92 -0.12
CA MET A 22 -11.44 4.54 0.13
C MET A 22 -12.57 3.63 -0.36
N PRO A 23 -12.32 2.74 -1.33
CA PRO A 23 -13.37 1.90 -1.90
C PRO A 23 -13.89 0.80 -0.95
N ASP A 24 -13.09 0.42 0.06
CA ASP A 24 -13.48 -0.57 1.07
C ASP A 24 -13.38 0.02 2.48
N GLN A 25 -14.47 -0.04 3.25
CA GLN A 25 -14.54 0.43 4.64
C GLN A 25 -13.60 -0.33 5.58
N ASN A 26 -13.28 -1.59 5.27
CA ASN A 26 -12.30 -2.37 6.02
C ASN A 26 -10.94 -1.68 6.06
N TYR A 27 -10.60 -0.88 5.04
CA TYR A 27 -9.33 -0.17 4.95
C TYR A 27 -9.41 1.30 5.35
N ALA A 28 -10.58 1.82 5.77
CA ALA A 28 -10.81 3.25 6.03
C ALA A 28 -9.86 3.89 7.06
N LYS A 29 -9.28 3.12 7.97
CA LYS A 29 -8.33 3.58 9.00
C LYS A 29 -6.90 3.10 8.76
N VAL A 30 -6.64 2.41 7.64
CA VAL A 30 -5.31 1.90 7.29
C VAL A 30 -4.52 3.02 6.64
N GLU A 31 -3.28 3.20 7.09
CA GLU A 31 -2.39 4.21 6.51
C GLU A 31 -2.12 3.90 5.03
N ARG A 32 -2.30 4.92 4.19
CA ARG A 32 -2.05 4.83 2.77
C ARG A 32 -0.57 4.99 2.46
N GLN A 33 0.03 3.95 1.91
CA GLN A 33 1.37 3.97 1.33
C GLN A 33 1.27 4.10 -0.19
N SER A 34 2.36 4.50 -0.86
CA SER A 34 2.39 4.55 -2.33
C SER A 34 3.69 4.05 -2.90
N VAL A 35 3.61 3.21 -3.93
CA VAL A 35 4.73 2.72 -4.71
C VAL A 35 4.60 3.18 -6.16
N THR A 36 5.73 3.35 -6.83
CA THR A 36 5.74 3.70 -8.26
C THR A 36 6.15 2.48 -9.08
N VAL A 37 5.27 2.03 -9.96
CA VAL A 37 5.51 0.91 -10.89
C VAL A 37 5.28 1.42 -12.31
N GLN A 38 6.29 1.31 -13.19
CA GLN A 38 6.19 1.69 -14.60
C GLN A 38 5.63 3.12 -14.80
N ALA A 39 6.12 4.10 -14.03
CA ALA A 39 5.66 5.48 -13.99
C ALA A 39 4.21 5.72 -13.50
N ALA A 40 3.48 4.67 -13.09
CA ALA A 40 2.19 4.78 -12.42
C ALA A 40 2.39 4.78 -10.89
N ARG A 41 1.72 5.71 -10.21
CA ARG A 41 1.65 5.73 -8.74
C ARG A 41 0.51 4.81 -8.30
N ILE A 42 0.81 3.86 -7.44
CA ILE A 42 -0.13 2.86 -6.94
C ILE A 42 -0.20 3.00 -5.43
N PHE A 43 -1.42 3.01 -4.90
CA PHE A 43 -1.66 3.05 -3.46
C PHE A 43 -1.73 1.65 -2.88
N ILE A 44 -1.11 1.51 -1.71
CA ILE A 44 -1.04 0.28 -0.94
C ILE A 44 -1.62 0.57 0.44
N TYR A 45 -2.49 -0.31 0.91
CA TYR A 45 -3.06 -0.29 2.24
C TYR A 45 -2.77 -1.63 2.89
N ASP A 46 -1.84 -1.65 3.82
CA ASP A 46 -1.33 -2.89 4.41
C ASP A 46 -1.88 -3.13 5.81
N LYS A 47 -2.29 -4.38 6.08
CA LYS A 47 -2.77 -4.87 7.37
C LYS A 47 -1.96 -6.10 7.79
N PRO A 48 -0.74 -5.90 8.32
CA PRO A 48 0.13 -7.01 8.73
C PRO A 48 -0.51 -7.90 9.79
N GLU A 49 -1.34 -7.35 10.68
CA GLU A 49 -2.04 -8.11 11.70
C GLU A 49 -3.11 -9.07 11.15
N GLN A 50 -3.51 -8.88 9.88
CA GLN A 50 -4.46 -9.74 9.17
C GLN A 50 -3.85 -10.46 7.98
N GLN A 51 -2.54 -10.31 7.73
CA GLN A 51 -1.87 -10.90 6.56
C GLN A 51 -2.57 -10.52 5.23
N LYS A 52 -3.06 -9.28 5.16
CA LYS A 52 -3.86 -8.78 4.04
C LYS A 52 -3.39 -7.42 3.58
N MET A 53 -3.48 -7.17 2.28
CA MET A 53 -3.23 -5.85 1.72
C MET A 53 -4.22 -5.52 0.61
N MET A 54 -4.58 -4.25 0.48
CA MET A 54 -5.33 -3.74 -0.65
C MET A 54 -4.40 -2.90 -1.54
N VAL A 55 -4.49 -3.11 -2.85
CA VAL A 55 -3.74 -2.40 -3.87
C VAL A 55 -4.72 -1.65 -4.75
N HIS A 56 -4.57 -0.34 -4.81
CA HIS A 56 -5.41 0.56 -5.57
C HIS A 56 -4.53 1.33 -6.57
N PRO A 57 -4.57 1.04 -7.87
CA PRO A 57 -3.90 1.86 -8.87
C PRO A 57 -4.52 3.26 -8.85
N LEU A 58 -3.71 4.31 -8.68
CA LEU A 58 -4.23 5.66 -8.90
C LEU A 58 -4.54 5.77 -10.39
N ASP A 59 -5.62 6.47 -10.73
CA ASP A 59 -6.05 6.75 -12.10
C ASP A 59 -4.89 6.76 -13.08
N ARG A 60 -4.99 5.89 -14.09
CA ARG A 60 -4.06 5.86 -15.22
C ARG A 60 -3.93 7.29 -15.70
N ASN A 61 -2.80 7.93 -15.42
CA ASN A 61 -2.59 9.32 -15.75
C ASN A 61 -2.85 9.43 -17.27
N ILE A 62 -3.90 10.17 -17.65
CA ILE A 62 -4.45 10.17 -19.01
C ILE A 62 -3.41 10.67 -20.04
N ASN A 63 -2.33 11.29 -19.54
CA ASN A 63 -1.19 11.79 -20.30
C ASN A 63 0.08 10.91 -20.21
N ALA A 64 0.08 9.83 -19.41
CA ALA A 64 1.18 8.89 -19.41
C ALA A 64 1.00 7.93 -20.61
N PRO A 65 2.01 7.78 -21.49
CA PRO A 65 1.93 6.80 -22.57
C PRO A 65 1.61 5.44 -21.96
N LEU A 66 0.49 4.86 -22.38
CA LEU A 66 -0.04 3.58 -21.91
C LEU A 66 0.96 2.46 -22.24
N LEU A 67 1.98 2.29 -21.41
CA LEU A 67 2.88 1.14 -21.44
C LEU A 67 2.29 -0.04 -20.65
N PHE A 68 0.98 -0.06 -20.45
CA PHE A 68 0.28 -1.19 -19.83
C PHE A 68 0.10 -2.32 -20.85
N ILE A 69 1.20 -2.98 -21.20
CA ILE A 69 1.19 -4.25 -21.94
C ILE A 69 0.69 -5.39 -21.01
N ASN A 70 0.75 -5.17 -19.69
CA ASN A 70 0.37 -6.13 -18.67
C ASN A 70 -1.05 -5.88 -18.12
N SER A 71 -1.72 -6.95 -17.66
CA SER A 71 -3.03 -6.85 -17.01
C SER A 71 -2.95 -6.07 -15.69
N ASP A 72 -4.06 -5.46 -15.27
CA ASP A 72 -4.14 -4.70 -14.00
C ASP A 72 -3.77 -5.57 -12.79
N GLU A 73 -4.10 -6.86 -12.81
CA GLU A 73 -3.68 -7.81 -11.78
C GLU A 73 -2.15 -7.96 -11.71
N VAL A 74 -1.48 -8.07 -12.87
CA VAL A 74 -0.01 -8.16 -12.90
C VAL A 74 0.61 -6.88 -12.34
N VAL A 75 0.09 -5.71 -12.74
CA VAL A 75 0.60 -4.41 -12.27
C VAL A 75 0.43 -4.27 -10.75
N THR A 76 -0.75 -4.62 -10.22
CA THR A 76 -1.04 -4.55 -8.79
C THR A 76 -0.24 -5.57 -7.97
N ARG A 77 -0.05 -6.79 -8.48
CA ARG A 77 0.83 -7.79 -7.87
C ARG A 77 2.29 -7.34 -7.85
N THR A 78 2.78 -6.74 -8.94
CA THR A 78 4.14 -6.15 -8.98
C THR A 78 4.28 -5.02 -7.95
N ALA A 79 3.26 -4.19 -7.80
CA ALA A 79 3.23 -3.11 -6.81
C ALA A 79 3.32 -3.65 -5.38
N ALA A 80 2.54 -4.68 -5.06
CA ALA A 80 2.57 -5.35 -3.75
C ALA A 80 3.95 -5.95 -3.44
N LYS A 81 4.55 -6.68 -4.38
CA LYS A 81 5.90 -7.23 -4.21
C LYS A 81 6.95 -6.13 -4.02
N ARG A 82 6.84 -5.05 -4.78
CA ARG A 82 7.73 -3.89 -4.65
C ARG A 82 7.60 -3.23 -3.28
N TYR A 83 6.38 -3.09 -2.77
CA TYR A 83 6.12 -2.56 -1.43
C TYR A 83 6.83 -3.38 -0.35
N PHE A 84 6.71 -4.72 -0.38
CA PHE A 84 7.41 -5.58 0.58
C PHE A 84 8.93 -5.44 0.48
N SER A 85 9.47 -5.42 -0.75
CA SER A 85 10.90 -5.22 -0.97
C SER A 85 11.40 -3.87 -0.45
N GLU A 86 10.69 -2.77 -0.71
CA GLU A 86 11.04 -1.43 -0.21
C GLU A 86 10.90 -1.32 1.32
N ALA A 87 10.00 -2.10 1.93
CA ALA A 87 9.84 -2.21 3.37
C ALA A 87 10.84 -3.18 4.04
N GLY A 88 11.70 -3.86 3.28
CA GLY A 88 12.63 -4.87 3.80
C GLY A 88 11.93 -6.13 4.33
N ARG A 89 10.74 -6.46 3.79
CA ARG A 89 9.94 -7.62 4.15
C ARG A 89 10.02 -8.67 3.05
N GLU A 90 10.22 -9.93 3.44
CA GLU A 90 10.16 -11.08 2.56
C GLU A 90 8.79 -11.74 2.74
N CYS A 91 7.83 -11.36 1.89
CA CYS A 91 6.47 -11.89 1.93
C CYS A 91 6.05 -12.46 0.58
N GLU A 92 5.37 -13.61 0.61
CA GLU A 92 4.77 -14.26 -0.54
C GLU A 92 3.29 -13.89 -0.67
N LEU A 93 2.85 -13.52 -1.87
CA LEU A 93 1.45 -13.18 -2.17
C LEU A 93 0.69 -14.43 -2.62
N ASN A 94 -0.35 -14.78 -1.88
CA ASN A 94 -1.12 -16.00 -2.07
C ASN A 94 -2.39 -15.74 -2.88
N GLU A 95 -3.48 -15.40 -2.19
CA GLU A 95 -4.79 -15.22 -2.82
C GLU A 95 -4.96 -13.79 -3.35
N VAL A 96 -5.75 -13.64 -4.41
CA VAL A 96 -6.10 -12.35 -4.98
C VAL A 96 -7.61 -12.27 -5.18
N ALA A 97 -8.22 -11.23 -4.65
CA ALA A 97 -9.62 -10.92 -4.84
C ALA A 97 -9.75 -9.54 -5.50
N ARG A 98 -10.45 -9.46 -6.62
CA ARG A 98 -10.84 -8.17 -7.20
C ARG A 98 -12.03 -7.64 -6.41
N LEU A 99 -11.85 -6.50 -5.74
CA LEU A 99 -12.89 -5.93 -4.89
C LEU A 99 -13.92 -5.16 -5.72
N ILE A 100 -13.47 -4.23 -6.55
CA ILE A 100 -14.35 -3.36 -7.36
C ILE A 100 -13.68 -2.89 -8.66
N GLU A 101 -14.40 -2.06 -9.41
CA GLU A 101 -13.87 -1.19 -10.46
C GLU A 101 -13.72 0.27 -9.98
N PRO A 102 -12.63 0.99 -10.34
CA PRO A 102 -11.46 0.55 -11.11
C PRO A 102 -10.65 -0.52 -10.36
N ALA A 103 -9.67 -1.14 -11.03
CA ALA A 103 -9.02 -2.40 -10.66
C ALA A 103 -8.33 -2.41 -9.27
N VAL A 104 -9.13 -2.49 -8.21
CA VAL A 104 -8.71 -2.58 -6.81
C VAL A 104 -8.67 -4.05 -6.42
N TYR A 105 -7.53 -4.50 -5.92
CA TYR A 105 -7.30 -5.89 -5.54
C TYR A 105 -6.95 -6.00 -4.05
N GLU A 106 -7.52 -6.99 -3.38
CA GLU A 106 -7.05 -7.47 -2.08
C GLU A 106 -6.17 -8.70 -2.29
N PHE A 107 -5.03 -8.74 -1.61
CA PHE A 107 -4.16 -9.91 -1.56
C PHE A 107 -4.01 -10.39 -0.13
N THR A 108 -3.99 -11.72 0.05
CA THR A 108 -3.44 -12.33 1.25
C THR A 108 -1.95 -12.62 1.04
N TYR A 109 -1.17 -12.58 2.12
CA TYR A 109 0.26 -12.83 2.05
C TYR A 109 0.77 -13.53 3.30
N ASP A 110 1.89 -14.23 3.18
CA ASP A 110 2.64 -14.79 4.31
C ASP A 110 4.05 -14.19 4.33
N CYS A 111 4.63 -13.96 5.50
CA CYS A 111 5.97 -13.39 5.66
C CYS A 111 6.80 -14.31 6.56
N GLU A 112 8.06 -14.54 6.19
CA GLU A 112 9.02 -15.32 6.99
C GLU A 112 9.61 -14.53 8.17
#